data_AF-A0A3A9SWQ5-F1
#
_entry.id   AF-A0A3A9SWQ5-F1
#
_cell.length_a   1.000
_cell.length_b   1.000
_cell.length_c   1.000
_cell.angle_alpha   90.00
_cell.angle_beta   90.00
_cell.angle_gamma   90.00
#
_symmetry.space_group_name_H-M   'P 1'
#
loop_
_entity.id
_entity.type
_entity.pdbx_description
1 polymer ?
#
loop_
_entity_poly.entity_id
_entity_poly.type
_entity_poly.pdbx_seq_one_letter_code
_entity_poly.pdbx_strand_id
1 'polypeptide(L)'
;MRKRVFLSTIIIAFALCACAKGDKAVGENISAVEESNEAVSEAPSEASSEASSEVTASVEGKKYSDFKEAYADFLKTNEVDEDGSPIQEYMIYDIDKDGTPELLACCGLGEADSHKRVYTFADGEIKFIDVLYTSHTGIWTYPDDNGIILRWTFSGGEDYTRYSLNNNEFTTEELYSGTTFYEDPETGEAITKFKAAKDVVPGAIWVSAFSRDNLYPLEMYEVISGDVPKQNNKKYTYPDNNPNFYTEIMEKDSVINVVNLGWAKDLGEIRFSELLKEGVIDAGKSSEKRDITYADLNFDGVYECIFYITTQDVNYDAITNDYRVILSKQGDDIYAYLAGYPYENSVTEDGYFITEPDENCDDRDVSRVMYDKEKSFDYYVAY
;
A
#
# COMPACT_ATOMS: atom_id res chain seq x y z
N MET A 1 -5.16 19.36 56.56
CA MET A 1 -5.86 18.29 55.82
C MET A 1 -5.05 17.93 54.58
N ARG A 2 -5.11 16.66 54.17
CA ARG A 2 -4.10 15.88 53.44
C ARG A 2 -3.61 16.45 52.09
N LYS A 3 -2.28 16.43 51.91
CA LYS A 3 -1.57 16.40 50.62
C LYS A 3 -1.78 15.03 49.96
N ARG A 4 -1.95 14.99 48.64
CA ARG A 4 -1.71 13.78 47.82
C ARG A 4 -0.82 14.14 46.65
N VAL A 5 0.42 13.66 46.74
CA VAL A 5 1.38 13.46 45.66
C VAL A 5 0.89 12.22 44.90
N PHE A 6 0.71 12.33 43.58
CA PHE A 6 0.62 11.15 42.73
C PHE A 6 1.96 10.99 42.02
N LEU A 7 2.72 10.02 42.53
CA LEU A 7 3.88 9.42 41.92
C LEU A 7 3.35 8.21 41.17
N SER A 8 3.42 8.21 39.84
CA SER A 8 3.16 7.02 39.04
C SER A 8 4.44 6.66 38.30
N THR A 9 5.11 5.66 38.86
CA THR A 9 6.32 5.03 38.37
C THR A 9 6.08 4.44 36.98
N ILE A 10 6.89 4.86 36.00
CA ILE A 10 7.01 4.22 34.69
C ILE A 10 7.83 2.93 34.87
N ILE A 11 7.27 1.79 34.45
CA ILE A 11 8.01 0.54 34.28
C ILE A 11 8.42 0.47 32.81
N ILE A 12 9.69 0.77 32.52
CA ILE A 12 10.34 0.48 31.25
C ILE A 12 10.82 -0.98 31.33
N ALA A 13 10.33 -1.84 30.43
CA ALA A 13 10.91 -3.16 30.21
C ALA A 13 11.88 -3.09 29.02
N PHE A 14 13.17 -2.92 29.31
CA PHE A 14 14.25 -3.23 28.37
C PHE A 14 14.50 -4.74 28.42
N ALA A 15 14.27 -5.45 27.33
CA ALA A 15 14.86 -6.77 27.11
C ALA A 15 16.19 -6.58 26.37
N LEU A 16 17.27 -6.43 27.12
CA LEU A 16 18.64 -6.50 26.61
C LEU A 16 19.04 -7.95 26.39
N CYS A 17 19.46 -8.25 25.17
CA CYS A 17 20.27 -9.41 24.85
C CYS A 17 21.56 -9.39 25.69
N ALA A 18 21.83 -10.48 26.40
CA ALA A 18 23.13 -10.74 26.99
C ALA A 18 23.72 -12.01 26.38
N CYS A 19 24.62 -11.84 25.42
CA CYS A 19 25.59 -12.85 25.06
C CYS A 19 26.57 -13.04 26.24
N ALA A 20 26.80 -14.28 26.67
CA ALA A 20 27.95 -14.63 27.49
C ALA A 20 28.65 -15.85 26.89
N LYS A 21 29.80 -15.59 26.24
CA LYS A 21 30.86 -16.57 25.96
C LYS A 21 31.69 -16.78 27.23
N GLY A 22 32.10 -18.01 27.51
CA GLY A 22 33.13 -18.33 28.50
C GLY A 22 33.39 -19.83 28.65
N ASP A 23 34.51 -20.28 28.09
CA ASP A 23 35.00 -21.67 28.01
C ASP A 23 35.50 -22.28 29.34
N LYS A 24 35.29 -23.61 29.45
CA LYS A 24 36.11 -24.72 30.00
C LYS A 24 36.95 -24.59 31.29
N ALA A 25 36.74 -25.53 32.23
CA ALA A 25 37.65 -26.64 32.61
C ALA A 25 37.06 -27.46 33.80
N VAL A 26 36.73 -28.75 33.63
CA VAL A 26 37.44 -29.99 34.09
C VAL A 26 37.57 -30.17 35.62
N GLY A 27 37.02 -31.29 36.15
CA GLY A 27 37.52 -31.93 37.38
C GLY A 27 36.53 -32.79 38.17
N GLU A 28 36.46 -34.09 37.81
CA GLU A 28 36.28 -35.30 38.65
C GLU A 28 35.68 -35.24 40.08
N ASN A 29 34.64 -36.04 40.38
CA ASN A 29 34.83 -37.37 40.98
C ASN A 29 33.51 -38.13 41.19
N ILE A 30 33.61 -39.46 41.04
CA ILE A 30 32.56 -40.47 41.13
C ILE A 30 32.59 -41.14 42.51
N SER A 31 31.41 -41.46 43.06
CA SER A 31 31.03 -42.68 43.82
C SER A 31 29.86 -42.33 44.76
N ALA A 32 28.89 -43.16 45.12
CA ALA A 32 28.39 -44.47 44.68
C ALA A 32 27.24 -44.80 45.67
N VAL A 33 26.11 -45.36 45.17
CA VAL A 33 25.30 -46.44 45.83
C VAL A 33 24.43 -45.99 47.04
N GLU A 34 23.15 -46.35 47.26
CA GLU A 34 22.29 -47.49 46.88
C GLU A 34 20.78 -47.17 47.11
N GLU A 35 19.91 -47.83 46.32
CA GLU A 35 18.59 -48.46 46.64
C GLU A 35 17.43 -47.66 47.30
N SER A 36 16.13 -47.87 47.02
CA SER A 36 15.35 -48.89 46.27
C SER A 36 13.84 -48.51 46.23
N ASN A 37 13.08 -49.20 45.37
CA ASN A 37 11.61 -49.43 45.26
C ASN A 37 10.83 -48.52 44.30
N GLU A 38 10.55 -48.97 43.06
CA GLU A 38 9.45 -49.89 42.59
C GLU A 38 8.07 -49.20 42.52
N ALA A 39 7.26 -49.27 41.45
CA ALA A 39 7.38 -49.88 40.12
C ALA A 39 6.16 -49.50 39.20
N VAL A 40 6.31 -49.80 37.88
CA VAL A 40 5.27 -50.14 36.84
C VAL A 40 4.52 -48.97 36.15
N SER A 41 4.31 -48.84 34.83
CA SER A 41 4.34 -49.73 33.64
C SER A 41 4.64 -48.99 32.31
N GLU A 42 5.01 -49.77 31.31
CA GLU A 42 5.45 -49.52 29.92
C GLU A 42 4.47 -48.85 28.93
N ALA A 43 5.06 -48.37 27.84
CA ALA A 43 4.52 -47.67 26.64
C ALA A 43 3.81 -48.60 25.61
N PRO A 44 3.30 -48.08 24.47
CA PRO A 44 4.13 -47.73 23.30
C PRO A 44 3.74 -46.38 22.63
N SER A 45 4.68 -45.53 22.26
CA SER A 45 5.19 -45.32 20.88
C SER A 45 4.14 -45.36 19.76
N GLU A 46 3.86 -44.20 19.18
CA GLU A 46 3.64 -44.11 17.73
C GLU A 46 4.21 -42.78 17.23
N ALA A 47 5.10 -42.90 16.26
CA ALA A 47 5.70 -41.81 15.53
C ALA A 47 4.66 -41.18 14.60
N SER A 48 4.67 -39.85 14.52
CA SER A 48 4.24 -39.13 13.34
C SER A 48 5.25 -38.00 13.13
N SER A 49 6.39 -38.40 12.58
CA SER A 49 7.21 -37.55 11.71
C SER A 49 6.45 -37.38 10.40
N GLU A 50 6.61 -36.20 9.78
CA GLU A 50 6.07 -35.77 8.47
C GLU A 50 4.80 -34.90 8.53
N ALA A 51 5.04 -33.59 8.67
CA ALA A 51 4.52 -32.56 7.76
C ALA A 51 5.29 -31.26 8.02
N SER A 52 6.58 -31.28 7.73
CA SER A 52 7.44 -30.08 7.68
C SER A 52 8.37 -30.29 6.51
N SER A 53 7.97 -29.74 5.35
CA SER A 53 8.79 -29.45 4.17
C SER A 53 7.88 -29.32 2.95
N GLU A 54 7.08 -28.24 2.87
CA GLU A 54 6.49 -27.82 1.59
C GLU A 54 5.96 -26.38 1.64
N VAL A 55 6.78 -25.42 2.08
CA VAL A 55 6.56 -23.99 1.78
C VAL A 55 7.92 -23.29 1.65
N THR A 56 8.70 -23.72 0.66
CA THR A 56 9.77 -22.94 0.02
C THR A 56 9.95 -23.52 -1.38
N ALA A 57 8.95 -23.36 -2.24
CA ALA A 57 9.20 -23.45 -3.68
C ALA A 57 9.83 -22.11 -4.09
N SER A 58 11.06 -21.92 -3.64
CA SER A 58 11.86 -20.75 -3.93
C SER A 58 12.04 -20.63 -5.45
N VAL A 59 12.05 -19.40 -5.93
CA VAL A 59 12.50 -19.00 -7.28
C VAL A 59 14.00 -19.33 -7.50
N GLU A 60 14.60 -20.13 -6.61
CA GLU A 60 16.02 -20.47 -6.59
C GLU A 60 16.40 -21.30 -7.82
N GLY A 61 17.32 -20.73 -8.59
CA GLY A 61 17.94 -21.36 -9.76
C GLY A 61 17.32 -20.98 -11.11
N LYS A 62 16.26 -20.17 -11.14
CA LYS A 62 15.75 -19.60 -12.40
C LYS A 62 16.46 -18.29 -12.71
N LYS A 63 17.14 -18.25 -13.85
CA LYS A 63 17.71 -17.02 -14.41
C LYS A 63 16.65 -16.31 -15.28
N TYR A 64 16.32 -15.08 -14.94
CA TYR A 64 15.44 -14.20 -15.71
C TYR A 64 16.23 -13.24 -16.58
N SER A 65 15.56 -12.74 -17.61
CA SER A 65 16.11 -11.71 -18.49
C SER A 65 15.95 -10.28 -17.96
N ASP A 66 14.95 -10.05 -17.11
CA ASP A 66 14.53 -8.74 -16.63
C ASP A 66 13.80 -8.85 -15.26
N PHE A 67 13.83 -7.78 -14.45
CA PHE A 67 13.23 -7.73 -13.11
C PHE A 67 11.71 -7.89 -13.16
N LYS A 68 11.04 -7.37 -14.19
CA LYS A 68 9.57 -7.45 -14.32
C LYS A 68 9.09 -8.89 -14.40
N GLU A 69 9.76 -9.70 -15.22
CA GLU A 69 9.46 -11.13 -15.36
C GLU A 69 9.71 -11.86 -14.04
N ALA A 70 10.84 -11.54 -13.38
CA ALA A 70 11.21 -12.13 -12.12
C ALA A 70 10.17 -11.83 -11.03
N TYR A 71 9.85 -10.57 -10.79
CA TYR A 71 8.89 -10.15 -9.76
C TYR A 71 7.46 -10.62 -10.06
N ALA A 72 7.04 -10.63 -11.33
CA ALA A 72 5.75 -11.19 -11.71
C ALA A 72 5.65 -12.69 -11.38
N ASP A 73 6.70 -13.47 -11.64
CA ASP A 73 6.74 -14.89 -11.30
C ASP A 73 6.79 -15.09 -9.78
N PHE A 74 7.58 -14.30 -9.06
CA PHE A 74 7.67 -14.33 -7.60
C PHE A 74 6.32 -14.06 -6.94
N LEU A 75 5.64 -12.97 -7.31
CA LEU A 75 4.34 -12.61 -6.75
C LEU A 75 3.25 -13.64 -7.04
N LYS A 76 3.34 -14.36 -8.18
CA LYS A 76 2.40 -15.45 -8.51
C LYS A 76 2.67 -16.74 -7.74
N THR A 77 3.94 -17.04 -7.45
CA THR A 77 4.36 -18.33 -6.88
C THR A 77 4.48 -18.31 -5.35
N ASN A 78 4.67 -17.13 -4.76
CA ASN A 78 4.83 -16.97 -3.31
C ASN A 78 3.60 -16.27 -2.74
N GLU A 79 2.70 -17.04 -2.13
CA GLU A 79 1.49 -16.51 -1.47
C GLU A 79 1.73 -16.06 -0.03
N VAL A 80 2.76 -16.62 0.58
CA VAL A 80 3.18 -16.33 1.94
C VAL A 80 4.68 -16.09 1.96
N ASP A 81 5.13 -15.39 2.98
CA ASP A 81 6.54 -15.21 3.25
C ASP A 81 7.15 -16.42 3.99
N GLU A 82 8.44 -16.34 4.36
CA GLU A 82 9.13 -17.44 5.06
C GLU A 82 8.54 -17.76 6.44
N ASP A 83 7.92 -16.77 7.11
CA ASP A 83 7.25 -16.96 8.40
C ASP A 83 5.80 -17.44 8.25
N GLY A 84 5.33 -17.66 7.01
CA GLY A 84 3.98 -18.09 6.68
C GLY A 84 2.94 -16.96 6.71
N SER A 85 3.38 -15.71 6.77
CA SER A 85 2.49 -14.55 6.70
C SER A 85 2.07 -14.30 5.25
N PRO A 86 0.79 -14.03 4.97
CA PRO A 86 0.33 -13.80 3.60
C PRO A 86 0.95 -12.55 3.03
N ILE A 87 1.36 -12.64 1.76
CA ILE A 87 1.68 -11.49 0.92
C ILE A 87 0.35 -11.03 0.32
N GLN A 88 -0.09 -9.82 0.62
CA GLN A 88 -1.38 -9.28 0.13
C GLN A 88 -1.18 -8.28 -1.00
N GLU A 89 -0.11 -7.47 -0.88
CA GLU A 89 0.21 -6.37 -1.78
C GLU A 89 1.71 -6.35 -2.04
N TYR A 90 2.13 -5.49 -2.96
CA TYR A 90 3.53 -5.15 -3.16
C TYR A 90 3.69 -3.66 -3.42
N MET A 91 4.88 -3.16 -3.14
CA MET A 91 5.36 -1.86 -3.60
C MET A 91 6.58 -2.07 -4.49
N ILE A 92 6.82 -1.15 -5.41
CA ILE A 92 7.99 -1.19 -6.30
C ILE A 92 8.61 0.20 -6.40
N TYR A 93 9.91 0.29 -6.09
CA TYR A 93 10.64 1.56 -6.10
C TYR A 93 12.14 1.30 -6.17
N ASP A 94 12.85 2.08 -6.98
CA ASP A 94 14.31 2.06 -7.09
C ASP A 94 14.90 2.81 -5.90
N ILE A 95 15.24 2.03 -4.85
CA ILE A 95 15.70 2.56 -3.58
C ILE A 95 17.15 3.03 -3.72
N ASP A 96 18.00 2.26 -4.41
CA ASP A 96 19.44 2.55 -4.52
C ASP A 96 19.87 3.26 -5.80
N LYS A 97 18.91 3.65 -6.64
CA LYS A 97 19.09 4.45 -7.86
C LYS A 97 19.94 3.76 -8.92
N ASP A 98 19.96 2.43 -8.95
CA ASP A 98 20.74 1.65 -9.90
C ASP A 98 20.00 1.36 -11.23
N GLY A 99 18.72 1.75 -11.32
CA GLY A 99 17.85 1.51 -12.47
C GLY A 99 17.06 0.21 -12.42
N THR A 100 17.28 -0.62 -11.40
CA THR A 100 16.51 -1.82 -11.08
C THR A 100 15.73 -1.56 -9.80
N PRO A 101 14.38 -1.51 -9.85
CA PRO A 101 13.64 -1.25 -8.64
C PRO A 101 13.67 -2.42 -7.66
N GLU A 102 13.66 -2.10 -6.37
CA GLU A 102 13.37 -3.09 -5.32
C GLU A 102 11.87 -3.39 -5.27
N LEU A 103 11.56 -4.66 -5.03
CA LEU A 103 10.23 -5.15 -4.68
C LEU A 103 10.10 -5.22 -3.16
N LEU A 104 9.07 -4.56 -2.61
CA LEU A 104 8.68 -4.71 -1.21
C LEU A 104 7.40 -5.54 -1.16
N ALA A 105 7.50 -6.80 -0.74
CA ALA A 105 6.34 -7.65 -0.51
C ALA A 105 5.65 -7.25 0.80
N CYS A 106 4.38 -6.85 0.73
CA CYS A 106 3.59 -6.45 1.88
C CYS A 106 2.99 -7.67 2.59
N CYS A 107 3.52 -7.97 3.78
CA CYS A 107 3.19 -9.15 4.54
C CYS A 107 2.43 -8.82 5.84
N GLY A 108 1.65 -9.79 6.33
CA GLY A 108 0.90 -9.71 7.59
C GLY A 108 -0.62 -9.62 7.36
N LEU A 109 -1.40 -9.90 8.40
CA LEU A 109 -2.87 -9.86 8.36
C LEU A 109 -3.46 -8.63 9.04
N GLY A 110 -2.68 -7.92 9.84
CA GLY A 110 -3.12 -6.75 10.56
C GLY A 110 -1.99 -5.77 10.86
N GLU A 111 -2.35 -4.71 11.56
CA GLU A 111 -1.44 -3.62 11.88
C GLU A 111 -0.27 -4.06 12.76
N ALA A 112 -0.47 -5.02 13.67
CA ALA A 112 0.53 -5.44 14.65
C ALA A 112 1.62 -6.36 14.07
N ASP A 113 1.30 -7.12 13.02
CA ASP A 113 2.21 -8.06 12.34
C ASP A 113 2.64 -7.55 10.95
N SER A 114 2.26 -6.33 10.58
CA SER A 114 2.62 -5.74 9.29
C SER A 114 4.13 -5.56 9.15
N HIS A 115 4.69 -6.13 8.08
CA HIS A 115 6.08 -5.97 7.70
C HIS A 115 6.24 -6.03 6.18
N LYS A 116 7.39 -5.57 5.68
CA LYS A 116 7.77 -5.61 4.27
C LYS A 116 9.03 -6.44 4.11
N ARG A 117 9.00 -7.40 3.19
CA ARG A 117 10.23 -8.09 2.77
C ARG A 117 10.76 -7.44 1.51
N VAL A 118 12.00 -7.00 1.57
CA VAL A 118 12.64 -6.25 0.49
C VAL A 118 13.48 -7.20 -0.35
N TYR A 119 13.30 -7.13 -1.67
CA TYR A 119 14.04 -7.92 -2.64
C TYR A 119 14.57 -7.03 -3.76
N THR A 120 15.78 -7.32 -4.23
CA THR A 120 16.35 -6.73 -5.45
C THR A 120 16.47 -7.80 -6.54
N PHE A 121 16.68 -7.38 -7.78
CA PHE A 121 16.95 -8.26 -8.91
C PHE A 121 18.37 -8.03 -9.41
N ALA A 122 19.22 -9.05 -9.27
CA ALA A 122 20.62 -8.96 -9.71
C ALA A 122 21.12 -10.30 -10.23
N ASP A 123 21.99 -10.25 -11.25
CA ASP A 123 22.56 -11.43 -11.90
C ASP A 123 21.50 -12.41 -12.43
N GLY A 124 20.34 -11.90 -12.86
CA GLY A 124 19.24 -12.71 -13.36
C GLY A 124 18.41 -13.39 -12.28
N GLU A 125 18.60 -13.08 -10.98
CA GLU A 125 17.91 -13.70 -9.86
C GLU A 125 17.33 -12.67 -8.90
N ILE A 126 16.26 -13.05 -8.21
CA ILE A 126 15.73 -12.30 -7.08
C ILE A 126 16.60 -12.60 -5.86
N LYS A 127 16.98 -11.54 -5.16
CA LYS A 127 17.79 -11.63 -3.94
C LYS A 127 17.07 -10.92 -2.81
N PHE A 128 16.89 -11.61 -1.69
CA PHE A 128 16.38 -11.02 -0.46
C PHE A 128 17.42 -10.04 0.11
N ILE A 129 16.94 -8.88 0.56
CA ILE A 129 17.76 -7.84 1.21
C ILE A 129 17.52 -7.86 2.72
N ASP A 130 16.30 -7.50 3.15
CA ASP A 130 15.99 -7.31 4.57
C ASP A 130 14.47 -7.33 4.83
N VAL A 131 14.09 -7.31 6.11
CA VAL A 131 12.72 -7.11 6.58
C VAL A 131 12.58 -5.73 7.23
N LEU A 132 11.60 -4.96 6.78
CA LEU A 132 11.17 -3.72 7.41
C LEU A 132 9.92 -3.98 8.24
N TYR A 133 9.96 -3.75 9.55
CA TYR A 133 8.77 -3.82 10.40
C TYR A 133 7.98 -2.52 10.28
N THR A 134 6.73 -2.59 9.82
CA THR A 134 5.96 -1.42 9.37
C THR A 134 4.64 -1.22 10.11
N SER A 135 4.53 -1.71 11.34
CA SER A 135 3.40 -1.39 12.20
C SER A 135 3.33 0.13 12.40
N HIS A 136 2.14 0.72 12.19
CA HIS A 136 1.91 2.17 12.25
C HIS A 136 2.84 3.02 11.36
N THR A 137 3.30 2.46 10.24
CA THR A 137 4.32 3.09 9.39
C THR A 137 3.84 3.23 7.95
N GLY A 138 3.93 4.43 7.38
CA GLY A 138 3.82 4.64 5.93
C GLY A 138 5.20 4.77 5.29
N ILE A 139 5.27 4.58 3.96
CA ILE A 139 6.52 4.63 3.19
C ILE A 139 6.42 5.69 2.10
N TRP A 140 7.41 6.59 2.07
CA TRP A 140 7.57 7.63 1.05
C TRP A 140 8.90 7.46 0.31
N THR A 141 8.95 7.99 -0.90
CA THR A 141 10.18 8.06 -1.71
C THR A 141 11.22 8.99 -1.07
N TYR A 142 12.50 8.66 -1.23
CA TYR A 142 13.58 9.63 -1.09
C TYR A 142 14.09 10.02 -2.49
N PRO A 143 13.72 11.19 -3.04
CA PRO A 143 13.97 11.51 -4.44
C PRO A 143 15.42 11.91 -4.76
N ASP A 144 16.10 12.57 -3.83
CA ASP A 144 17.39 13.22 -4.09
C ASP A 144 18.60 12.28 -4.01
N ASP A 145 18.45 11.08 -3.43
CA ASP A 145 19.53 10.14 -3.15
C ASP A 145 18.95 8.74 -2.84
N ASN A 146 19.82 7.77 -2.53
CA ASN A 146 19.41 6.41 -2.22
C ASN A 146 18.54 6.35 -0.95
N GLY A 147 17.33 5.81 -1.06
CA GLY A 147 16.55 5.41 0.10
C GLY A 147 15.05 5.56 -0.04
N ILE A 148 14.40 5.19 1.06
CA ILE A 148 12.99 5.42 1.33
C ILE A 148 12.86 6.07 2.71
N ILE A 149 11.71 6.69 2.95
CA ILE A 149 11.37 7.30 4.22
C ILE A 149 10.31 6.42 4.87
N LEU A 150 10.60 5.94 6.07
CA LEU A 150 9.59 5.34 6.94
C LEU A 150 9.12 6.41 7.91
N ARG A 151 7.83 6.74 7.83
CA ARG A 151 7.16 7.62 8.79
C ARG A 151 6.35 6.75 9.74
N TRP A 152 6.76 6.72 10.99
CA TRP A 152 6.07 6.02 12.06
C TRP A 152 5.21 7.00 12.86
N THR A 153 3.95 6.63 13.15
CA THR A 153 3.06 7.46 13.97
C THR A 153 2.23 6.60 14.92
N PHE A 154 2.49 6.67 16.23
CA PHE A 154 1.67 5.96 17.21
C PHE A 154 1.72 6.61 18.60
N SER A 155 0.62 6.50 19.34
CA SER A 155 0.51 6.96 20.75
C SER A 155 0.97 8.41 20.97
N GLY A 156 0.78 9.29 19.97
CA GLY A 156 1.15 10.70 20.07
C GLY A 156 2.58 11.04 19.66
N GLY A 157 3.38 10.06 19.23
CA GLY A 157 4.69 10.26 18.64
C GLY A 157 4.64 10.21 17.11
N GLU A 158 5.60 10.87 16.49
CA GLU A 158 5.86 10.81 15.06
C GLU A 158 7.36 10.85 14.78
N ASP A 159 7.84 9.92 13.97
CA ASP A 159 9.25 9.83 13.57
C ASP A 159 9.36 9.62 12.06
N TYR A 160 10.36 10.27 11.46
CA TYR A 160 10.75 10.07 10.07
C TYR A 160 12.17 9.52 10.03
N THR A 161 12.34 8.34 9.48
CA THR A 161 13.65 7.69 9.33
C THR A 161 13.92 7.42 7.86
N ARG A 162 15.08 7.87 7.37
CA ARG A 162 15.60 7.46 6.06
C ARG A 162 16.22 6.08 6.19
N TYR A 163 15.81 5.17 5.31
CA TYR A 163 16.46 3.88 5.08
C TYR A 163 17.20 3.97 3.75
N SER A 164 18.52 4.14 3.80
CA SER A 164 19.37 4.21 2.61
C SER A 164 19.86 2.82 2.25
N LEU A 165 19.64 2.39 1.01
CA LEU A 165 20.14 1.12 0.50
C LEU A 165 21.46 1.35 -0.25
N ASN A 166 22.52 0.66 0.20
CA ASN A 166 23.83 0.71 -0.43
C ASN A 166 24.46 -0.68 -0.42
N ASN A 167 24.83 -1.21 -1.59
CA ASN A 167 25.40 -2.56 -1.72
C ASN A 167 24.53 -3.64 -1.06
N ASN A 168 23.20 -3.57 -1.23
CA ASN A 168 22.22 -4.48 -0.62
C ASN A 168 22.20 -4.47 0.92
N GLU A 169 22.68 -3.42 1.57
CA GLU A 169 22.58 -3.24 3.02
C GLU A 169 21.87 -1.92 3.34
N PHE A 170 20.92 -1.97 4.29
CA PHE A 170 20.26 -0.77 4.79
C PHE A 170 21.10 -0.08 5.86
N THR A 171 21.15 1.25 5.78
CA THR A 171 21.58 2.13 6.87
C THR A 171 20.48 3.11 7.18
N THR A 172 20.35 3.51 8.44
CA THR A 172 19.28 4.40 8.90
C THR A 172 19.78 5.76 9.39
N GLU A 173 18.98 6.79 9.14
CA GLU A 173 19.20 8.15 9.63
C GLU A 173 17.86 8.74 10.10
N GLU A 174 17.82 9.28 11.32
CA GLU A 174 16.66 10.04 11.81
C GLU A 174 16.62 11.41 11.09
N LEU A 175 15.52 11.68 10.40
CA LEU A 175 15.28 12.95 9.70
C LEU A 175 14.48 13.92 10.57
N TYR A 176 13.56 13.38 11.37
CA TYR A 176 12.69 14.15 12.27
C TYR A 176 12.13 13.25 13.36
N SER A 177 11.95 13.81 14.56
CA SER A 177 11.23 13.20 15.68
C SER A 177 10.38 14.26 16.37
N GLY A 178 9.13 13.93 16.69
CA GLY A 178 8.15 14.86 17.21
C GLY A 178 6.96 14.23 17.92
N THR A 179 5.99 15.07 18.28
CA THR A 179 4.72 14.68 18.91
C THR A 179 3.55 15.13 18.06
N THR A 180 2.44 14.40 18.08
CA THR A 180 1.26 14.75 17.29
C THR A 180 0.16 15.44 18.10
N PHE A 181 0.24 15.44 19.43
CA PHE A 181 -0.74 16.09 20.30
C PHE A 181 -0.29 17.46 20.78
N TYR A 182 -1.13 18.47 20.56
CA TYR A 182 -0.91 19.85 20.97
C TYR A 182 -2.14 20.41 21.67
N GLU A 183 -1.96 21.50 22.43
CA GLU A 183 -3.05 22.30 22.97
C GLU A 183 -3.19 23.56 22.11
N ASP A 184 -4.38 23.83 21.60
CA ASP A 184 -4.69 25.05 20.87
C ASP A 184 -4.52 26.25 21.82
N PRO A 185 -3.65 27.22 21.49
CA PRO A 185 -3.37 28.33 22.40
C PRO A 185 -4.53 29.34 22.53
N GLU A 186 -5.48 29.34 21.61
CA GLU A 186 -6.64 30.23 21.61
C GLU A 186 -7.84 29.62 22.32
N THR A 187 -8.10 28.32 22.10
CA THR A 187 -9.28 27.62 22.65
C THR A 187 -8.96 26.74 23.87
N GLY A 188 -7.70 26.32 24.03
CA GLY A 188 -7.28 25.33 25.03
C GLY A 188 -7.67 23.89 24.68
N GLU A 189 -8.18 23.65 23.47
CA GLU A 189 -8.60 22.31 23.03
C GLU A 189 -7.40 21.47 22.57
N ALA A 190 -7.47 20.16 22.78
CA ALA A 190 -6.46 19.24 22.27
C ALA A 190 -6.63 19.10 20.76
N ILE A 191 -5.56 19.33 20.01
CA ILE A 191 -5.49 19.17 18.56
C ILE A 191 -4.46 18.11 18.22
N THR A 192 -4.78 17.27 17.24
CA THR A 192 -3.83 16.35 16.63
C THR A 192 -3.33 16.98 15.34
N LYS A 193 -2.01 17.03 15.16
CA LYS A 193 -1.36 17.52 13.94
C LYS A 193 -0.14 16.66 13.64
N PHE A 194 0.12 16.45 12.38
CA PHE A 194 1.27 15.71 11.90
C PHE A 194 2.16 16.58 11.04
N LYS A 195 3.44 16.23 10.97
CA LYS A 195 4.35 16.83 10.01
C LYS A 195 4.09 16.16 8.66
N ALA A 196 3.91 16.95 7.59
CA ALA A 196 3.84 16.41 6.23
C ALA A 196 5.20 15.88 5.76
N ALA A 197 5.24 14.78 5.01
CA ALA A 197 6.48 14.17 4.54
C ALA A 197 7.30 15.11 3.66
N LYS A 198 6.62 15.85 2.78
CA LYS A 198 7.24 16.86 1.89
C LYS A 198 7.94 18.00 2.65
N ASP A 199 7.55 18.26 3.89
CA ASP A 199 8.19 19.29 4.72
C ASP A 199 9.46 18.77 5.41
N VAL A 200 9.60 17.44 5.54
CA VAL A 200 10.80 16.78 6.06
C VAL A 200 11.77 16.54 4.90
N VAL A 201 11.28 15.98 3.79
CA VAL A 201 12.03 15.74 2.56
C VAL A 201 11.26 16.32 1.37
N PRO A 202 11.70 17.46 0.80
CA PRO A 202 11.06 18.04 -0.36
C PRO A 202 10.94 17.04 -1.53
N GLY A 203 9.75 16.98 -2.13
CA GLY A 203 9.48 16.07 -3.25
C GLY A 203 9.22 14.62 -2.85
N ALA A 204 9.20 14.27 -1.56
CA ALA A 204 8.76 12.96 -1.11
C ALA A 204 7.29 12.71 -1.49
N ILE A 205 7.04 11.59 -2.14
CA ILE A 205 5.70 11.11 -2.51
C ILE A 205 5.45 9.75 -1.85
N TRP A 206 4.19 9.45 -1.56
CA TRP A 206 3.79 8.16 -1.01
C TRP A 206 4.15 7.04 -2.00
N VAL A 207 4.74 5.94 -1.52
CA VAL A 207 5.02 4.77 -2.38
C VAL A 207 3.75 3.92 -2.49
N SER A 208 3.14 3.91 -3.68
CA SER A 208 1.91 3.16 -3.93
C SER A 208 2.07 1.66 -3.67
N ALA A 209 1.09 1.10 -2.97
CA ALA A 209 0.92 -0.35 -2.84
C ALA A 209 -0.09 -0.85 -3.87
N PHE A 210 0.17 -2.03 -4.39
CA PHE A 210 -0.67 -2.67 -5.40
C PHE A 210 -1.04 -4.07 -4.96
N SER A 211 -2.26 -4.50 -5.23
CA SER A 211 -2.64 -5.91 -5.04
C SER A 211 -1.65 -6.81 -5.78
N ARG A 212 -1.23 -7.90 -5.13
CA ARG A 212 -0.30 -8.89 -5.74
C ARG A 212 -0.82 -9.49 -7.04
N ASP A 213 -2.14 -9.53 -7.22
CA ASP A 213 -2.77 -10.08 -8.42
C ASP A 213 -2.75 -9.07 -9.58
N ASN A 214 -2.55 -7.78 -9.30
CA ASN A 214 -2.42 -6.74 -10.29
C ASN A 214 -0.95 -6.52 -10.65
N LEU A 215 -0.51 -7.14 -11.75
CA LEU A 215 0.87 -7.02 -12.25
C LEU A 215 1.06 -5.86 -13.24
N TYR A 216 -0.01 -5.13 -13.59
CA TYR A 216 0.09 -4.01 -14.52
C TYR A 216 1.04 -2.88 -14.05
N PRO A 217 1.12 -2.54 -12.75
CA PRO A 217 2.12 -1.60 -12.25
C PRO A 217 3.57 -2.01 -12.54
N LEU A 218 3.90 -3.32 -12.51
CA LEU A 218 5.23 -3.81 -12.89
C LEU A 218 5.52 -3.57 -14.38
N GLU A 219 4.54 -3.86 -15.24
CA GLU A 219 4.66 -3.64 -16.69
C GLU A 219 4.95 -2.16 -16.99
N MET A 220 4.33 -1.27 -16.21
CA MET A 220 4.34 0.18 -16.39
C MET A 220 5.33 0.93 -15.49
N TYR A 221 6.27 0.21 -14.88
CA TYR A 221 7.19 0.77 -13.88
C TYR A 221 7.90 2.05 -14.35
N GLU A 222 8.42 2.08 -15.58
CA GLU A 222 9.16 3.24 -16.10
C GLU A 222 8.26 4.45 -16.36
N VAL A 223 6.96 4.23 -16.55
CA VAL A 223 5.98 5.31 -16.69
C VAL A 223 5.63 5.90 -15.32
N ILE A 224 5.46 5.06 -14.30
CA ILE A 224 5.09 5.51 -12.95
C ILE A 224 6.28 6.08 -12.17
N SER A 225 7.50 5.62 -12.44
CA SER A 225 8.73 6.14 -11.80
C SER A 225 9.34 7.34 -12.52
N GLY A 226 8.92 7.59 -13.76
CA GLY A 226 9.36 8.75 -14.54
C GLY A 226 8.67 10.04 -14.12
N ASP A 227 9.27 11.18 -14.51
CA ASP A 227 8.62 12.48 -14.39
C ASP A 227 7.32 12.49 -15.20
N VAL A 228 6.21 12.84 -14.54
CA VAL A 228 4.94 13.04 -15.24
C VAL A 228 5.09 14.21 -16.22
N PRO A 229 4.80 14.03 -17.52
CA PRO A 229 4.95 15.09 -18.50
C PRO A 229 4.18 16.35 -18.09
N LYS A 230 4.86 17.49 -18.06
CA LYS A 230 4.20 18.80 -18.01
C LYS A 230 3.54 19.05 -19.35
N GLN A 231 2.33 18.54 -19.55
CA GLN A 231 1.56 18.93 -20.71
C GLN A 231 1.13 20.38 -20.59
N ASN A 232 1.12 21.05 -21.75
CA ASN A 232 0.57 22.39 -21.92
C ASN A 232 -0.39 22.28 -23.12
N ASN A 233 -1.28 21.28 -23.04
CA ASN A 233 -2.23 20.98 -24.10
C ASN A 233 -3.20 22.15 -24.19
N LYS A 234 -2.95 23.05 -25.15
CA LYS A 234 -3.81 24.24 -25.35
C LYS A 234 -5.18 23.89 -25.94
N LYS A 235 -5.41 22.64 -26.31
CA LYS A 235 -6.63 22.17 -27.00
C LYS A 235 -6.92 20.72 -26.64
N TYR A 236 -7.84 20.53 -25.71
CA TYR A 236 -8.49 19.25 -25.48
C TYR A 236 -9.67 19.05 -26.43
N THR A 237 -10.02 17.80 -26.68
CA THR A 237 -11.25 17.42 -27.40
C THR A 237 -12.00 16.34 -26.63
N TYR A 238 -13.15 15.95 -27.15
CA TYR A 238 -13.93 14.82 -26.64
C TYR A 238 -13.81 13.66 -27.62
N PRO A 239 -14.15 12.42 -27.20
CA PRO A 239 -14.17 11.29 -28.10
C PRO A 239 -15.02 11.61 -29.35
N ASP A 240 -14.47 11.26 -30.51
CA ASP A 240 -15.06 11.52 -31.83
C ASP A 240 -15.33 13.02 -32.13
N ASN A 241 -14.66 13.93 -31.41
CA ASN A 241 -14.91 15.37 -31.41
C ASN A 241 -16.36 15.74 -31.06
N ASN A 242 -17.03 14.92 -30.23
CA ASN A 242 -18.40 15.14 -29.80
C ASN A 242 -18.46 15.55 -28.32
N PRO A 243 -18.75 16.82 -27.98
CA PRO A 243 -18.85 17.26 -26.58
C PRO A 243 -19.99 16.59 -25.80
N ASN A 244 -20.97 15.99 -26.48
CA ASN A 244 -22.05 15.26 -25.84
C ASN A 244 -21.78 13.75 -25.73
N PHE A 245 -20.60 13.27 -26.13
CA PHE A 245 -20.30 11.83 -26.25
C PHE A 245 -20.72 11.05 -24.99
N TYR A 246 -20.21 11.44 -23.81
CA TYR A 246 -20.53 10.76 -22.56
C TYR A 246 -21.96 10.98 -22.08
N THR A 247 -22.53 12.15 -22.32
CA THR A 247 -23.96 12.40 -22.03
C THR A 247 -24.83 11.44 -22.84
N GLU A 248 -24.52 11.22 -24.11
CA GLU A 248 -25.25 10.26 -24.95
C GLU A 248 -25.09 8.82 -24.46
N ILE A 249 -23.90 8.41 -23.98
CA ILE A 249 -23.69 7.10 -23.36
C ILE A 249 -24.65 6.91 -22.18
N MET A 250 -24.73 7.91 -21.30
CA MET A 250 -25.59 7.88 -20.11
C MET A 250 -27.08 7.89 -20.45
N GLU A 251 -27.52 8.77 -21.36
CA GLU A 251 -28.93 8.95 -21.72
C GLU A 251 -29.50 7.80 -22.54
N LYS A 252 -28.69 7.21 -23.43
CA LYS A 252 -29.10 6.07 -24.26
C LYS A 252 -29.00 4.74 -23.55
N ASP A 253 -28.62 4.74 -22.26
CA ASP A 253 -28.39 3.53 -21.48
C ASP A 253 -27.44 2.57 -22.22
N SER A 254 -26.31 3.10 -22.66
CA SER A 254 -25.34 2.35 -23.46
C SER A 254 -24.67 1.26 -22.63
N VAL A 255 -24.09 0.28 -23.32
CA VAL A 255 -23.28 -0.76 -22.67
C VAL A 255 -21.95 -0.16 -22.24
N ILE A 256 -21.52 -0.49 -21.02
CA ILE A 256 -20.24 -0.12 -20.43
C ILE A 256 -19.58 -1.37 -19.83
N ASN A 257 -18.26 -1.44 -19.87
CA ASN A 257 -17.46 -2.46 -19.19
C ASN A 257 -16.90 -1.88 -17.89
N VAL A 258 -17.46 -2.27 -16.75
CA VAL A 258 -17.07 -1.74 -15.45
C VAL A 258 -15.90 -2.53 -14.91
N VAL A 259 -14.81 -1.81 -14.64
CA VAL A 259 -13.54 -2.37 -14.15
C VAL A 259 -13.28 -1.85 -12.75
N ASN A 260 -12.86 -2.74 -11.86
CA ASN A 260 -12.49 -2.36 -10.51
C ASN A 260 -11.14 -1.62 -10.50
N LEU A 261 -11.13 -0.39 -10.01
CA LEU A 261 -9.97 0.44 -9.75
C LEU A 261 -9.69 0.50 -8.23
N GLY A 262 -9.53 -0.66 -7.59
CA GLY A 262 -9.20 -0.77 -6.17
C GLY A 262 -10.20 -1.59 -5.34
N TRP A 263 -10.86 -0.95 -4.38
CA TRP A 263 -11.73 -1.61 -3.38
C TRP A 263 -13.18 -1.75 -3.84
N ALA A 264 -13.46 -1.64 -5.14
CA ALA A 264 -14.80 -1.74 -5.69
C ALA A 264 -15.09 -3.16 -6.19
N LYS A 265 -16.34 -3.39 -6.59
CA LYS A 265 -16.76 -4.66 -7.18
C LYS A 265 -16.51 -4.64 -8.69
N ASP A 266 -15.93 -5.72 -9.21
CA ASP A 266 -15.90 -5.97 -10.65
C ASP A 266 -17.31 -6.39 -11.12
N LEU A 267 -17.87 -5.64 -12.07
CA LEU A 267 -19.22 -5.87 -12.60
C LEU A 267 -19.20 -6.32 -14.05
N GLY A 268 -18.08 -6.17 -14.76
CA GLY A 268 -17.98 -6.46 -16.19
C GLY A 268 -18.96 -5.64 -17.04
N GLU A 269 -19.49 -6.28 -18.08
CA GLU A 269 -20.39 -5.64 -19.05
C GLU A 269 -21.80 -5.45 -18.48
N ILE A 270 -22.22 -4.19 -18.34
CA ILE A 270 -23.57 -3.81 -17.90
C ILE A 270 -24.12 -2.64 -18.72
N ARG A 271 -25.41 -2.34 -18.55
CA ARG A 271 -26.00 -1.09 -19.05
C ARG A 271 -25.68 0.06 -18.08
N PHE A 272 -25.45 1.28 -18.57
CA PHE A 272 -25.11 2.42 -17.71
C PHE A 272 -26.10 2.61 -16.54
N SER A 273 -27.41 2.49 -16.79
CA SER A 273 -28.44 2.63 -15.75
C SER A 273 -28.37 1.54 -14.68
N GLU A 274 -27.78 0.39 -14.97
CA GLU A 274 -27.60 -0.69 -13.98
C GLU A 274 -26.58 -0.32 -12.92
N LEU A 275 -25.56 0.46 -13.27
CA LEU A 275 -24.55 0.95 -12.33
C LEU A 275 -25.17 1.68 -11.12
N LEU A 276 -26.29 2.36 -11.35
CA LEU A 276 -26.98 3.18 -10.35
C LEU A 276 -28.11 2.43 -9.61
N LYS A 277 -28.36 1.16 -9.94
CA LYS A 277 -29.41 0.38 -9.28
C LYS A 277 -28.98 -0.02 -7.87
N GLU A 278 -29.95 -0.06 -6.97
CA GLU A 278 -29.76 -0.53 -5.61
C GLU A 278 -29.10 -1.92 -5.58
N GLY A 279 -28.08 -2.08 -4.75
CA GLY A 279 -27.42 -3.37 -4.57
C GLY A 279 -26.37 -3.74 -5.63
N VAL A 280 -26.18 -2.91 -6.67
CA VAL A 280 -25.22 -3.23 -7.74
C VAL A 280 -23.79 -2.94 -7.30
N ILE A 281 -23.52 -1.71 -6.86
CA ILE A 281 -22.22 -1.28 -6.34
C ILE A 281 -22.08 -1.70 -4.86
N ASP A 282 -23.08 -1.37 -4.04
CA ASP A 282 -23.10 -1.67 -2.60
C ASP A 282 -24.47 -2.26 -2.20
N ALA A 283 -24.44 -3.34 -1.41
CA ALA A 283 -25.60 -4.15 -1.09
C ALA A 283 -26.59 -3.35 -0.22
N GLY A 284 -27.85 -3.25 -0.68
CA GLY A 284 -28.93 -2.60 0.09
C GLY A 284 -28.84 -1.06 0.15
N LYS A 285 -28.03 -0.44 -0.72
CA LYS A 285 -27.91 1.02 -0.80
C LYS A 285 -28.36 1.54 -2.15
N SER A 286 -29.13 2.62 -2.16
CA SER A 286 -29.42 3.38 -3.38
C SER A 286 -28.19 4.19 -3.78
N SER A 287 -28.02 4.38 -5.09
CA SER A 287 -26.89 5.10 -5.67
C SER A 287 -27.38 6.34 -6.42
N GLU A 288 -26.70 7.46 -6.23
CA GLU A 288 -26.99 8.70 -6.95
C GLU A 288 -25.72 9.26 -7.58
N LYS A 289 -25.81 9.62 -8.86
CA LYS A 289 -24.73 10.29 -9.58
C LYS A 289 -24.63 11.76 -9.15
N ARG A 290 -23.40 12.21 -8.88
CA ARG A 290 -23.03 13.58 -8.55
C ARG A 290 -21.84 14.03 -9.42
N ASP A 291 -21.67 15.34 -9.47
CA ASP A 291 -20.46 16.05 -9.92
C ASP A 291 -19.75 15.45 -11.13
N ILE A 292 -20.09 15.93 -12.33
CA ILE A 292 -19.44 15.52 -13.58
C ILE A 292 -18.34 16.52 -13.93
N THR A 293 -17.15 16.00 -14.22
CA THR A 293 -16.02 16.77 -14.75
C THR A 293 -15.33 15.99 -15.88
N TYR A 294 -14.35 16.62 -16.53
CA TYR A 294 -13.61 16.06 -17.66
C TYR A 294 -12.12 16.34 -17.51
N ALA A 295 -11.30 15.33 -17.78
CA ALA A 295 -9.84 15.44 -17.70
C ALA A 295 -9.17 14.46 -18.68
N ASP A 296 -7.99 14.83 -19.17
CA ASP A 296 -7.15 13.99 -20.01
C ASP A 296 -6.25 13.14 -19.10
N LEU A 297 -6.68 11.90 -18.83
CA LEU A 297 -6.02 11.05 -17.85
C LEU A 297 -4.82 10.31 -18.45
N ASN A 298 -4.86 10.03 -19.76
CA ASN A 298 -3.87 9.23 -20.47
C ASN A 298 -2.91 10.06 -21.35
N PHE A 299 -3.05 11.38 -21.36
CA PHE A 299 -2.24 12.35 -22.10
C PHE A 299 -2.40 12.31 -23.64
N ASP A 300 -3.52 11.82 -24.15
CA ASP A 300 -3.80 11.75 -25.59
C ASP A 300 -4.51 13.01 -26.16
N GLY A 301 -4.86 13.98 -25.30
CA GLY A 301 -5.58 15.20 -25.65
C GLY A 301 -7.09 15.03 -25.79
N VAL A 302 -7.63 13.86 -25.47
CA VAL A 302 -9.05 13.53 -25.44
C VAL A 302 -9.50 13.39 -23.99
N TYR A 303 -10.61 14.03 -23.64
CA TYR A 303 -11.13 13.94 -22.29
C TYR A 303 -11.75 12.57 -21.98
N GLU A 304 -11.43 12.06 -20.80
CA GLU A 304 -12.29 11.15 -20.04
C GLU A 304 -13.37 11.91 -19.28
N CYS A 305 -14.49 11.23 -19.01
CA CYS A 305 -15.54 11.75 -18.14
C CYS A 305 -15.37 11.17 -16.73
N ILE A 306 -15.36 12.04 -15.74
CA ILE A 306 -15.26 11.66 -14.33
C ILE A 306 -16.57 12.06 -13.66
N PHE A 307 -17.14 11.17 -12.87
CA PHE A 307 -18.27 11.49 -12.02
C PHE A 307 -18.26 10.69 -10.73
N TYR A 308 -19.03 11.16 -9.76
CA TYR A 308 -19.09 10.54 -8.44
C TYR A 308 -20.43 9.86 -8.23
N ILE A 309 -20.43 8.79 -7.43
CA ILE A 309 -21.65 8.11 -7.00
C ILE A 309 -21.67 8.12 -5.48
N THR A 310 -22.70 8.75 -4.91
CA THR A 310 -22.97 8.69 -3.47
C THR A 310 -23.89 7.52 -3.20
N THR A 311 -23.59 6.72 -2.17
CA THR A 311 -24.51 5.68 -1.69
C THR A 311 -25.13 6.07 -0.34
N GLN A 312 -26.46 5.98 -0.28
CA GLN A 312 -27.21 6.22 0.94
C GLN A 312 -27.60 4.89 1.59
N ASP A 313 -27.33 4.75 2.88
CA ASP A 313 -27.89 3.66 3.65
C ASP A 313 -29.38 3.92 3.88
N VAL A 314 -30.24 3.01 3.44
CA VAL A 314 -31.70 3.16 3.63
C VAL A 314 -32.11 3.21 5.11
N ASN A 315 -31.23 2.83 6.03
CA ASN A 315 -31.45 2.84 7.48
C ASN A 315 -30.79 4.02 8.22
N TYR A 316 -29.94 4.80 7.55
CA TYR A 316 -29.24 5.94 8.14
C TYR A 316 -29.29 7.15 7.20
N ASP A 317 -29.65 8.34 7.71
CA ASP A 317 -29.68 9.58 6.92
C ASP A 317 -28.28 10.08 6.47
N ALA A 318 -27.22 9.30 6.68
CA ALA A 318 -25.85 9.65 6.30
C ALA A 318 -25.54 9.18 4.87
N ILE A 319 -24.89 10.04 4.09
CA ILE A 319 -24.14 9.62 2.90
C ILE A 319 -22.94 8.83 3.43
N THR A 320 -22.82 7.57 3.01
CA THR A 320 -21.88 6.64 3.66
C THR A 320 -20.62 6.37 2.85
N ASN A 321 -20.74 6.22 1.54
CA ASN A 321 -19.62 5.94 0.66
C ASN A 321 -19.76 6.71 -0.65
N ASP A 322 -18.66 7.32 -1.06
CA ASP A 322 -18.50 7.89 -2.39
C ASP A 322 -17.70 6.92 -3.27
N TYR A 323 -18.06 6.85 -4.54
CA TYR A 323 -17.31 6.15 -5.57
C TYR A 323 -16.94 7.14 -6.66
N ARG A 324 -15.72 7.05 -7.18
CA ARG A 324 -15.33 7.72 -8.42
C ARG A 324 -15.56 6.76 -9.59
N VAL A 325 -16.14 7.28 -10.67
CA VAL A 325 -16.24 6.58 -11.95
C VAL A 325 -15.54 7.38 -13.03
N ILE A 326 -14.66 6.72 -13.78
CA ILE A 326 -14.01 7.26 -14.97
C ILE A 326 -14.55 6.53 -16.18
N LEU A 327 -15.23 7.24 -17.10
CA LEU A 327 -15.61 6.70 -18.40
C LEU A 327 -14.53 7.05 -19.45
N SER A 328 -13.99 6.02 -20.09
CA SER A 328 -13.01 6.15 -21.18
C SER A 328 -13.47 5.35 -22.40
N LYS A 329 -13.32 5.92 -23.60
CA LYS A 329 -13.58 5.22 -24.86
C LYS A 329 -12.28 4.55 -25.32
N GLN A 330 -12.30 3.23 -25.48
CA GLN A 330 -11.13 2.47 -25.92
C GLN A 330 -11.50 1.55 -27.08
N GLY A 331 -11.12 1.98 -28.28
CA GLY A 331 -11.64 1.36 -29.50
C GLY A 331 -13.13 1.65 -29.67
N ASP A 332 -13.94 0.60 -29.82
CA ASP A 332 -15.40 0.70 -29.94
C ASP A 332 -16.11 0.56 -28.58
N ASP A 333 -15.38 0.18 -27.53
CA ASP A 333 -15.92 -0.11 -26.21
C ASP A 333 -15.79 1.09 -25.26
N ILE A 334 -16.69 1.14 -24.26
CA ILE A 334 -16.66 2.12 -23.18
C ILE A 334 -16.31 1.42 -21.88
N TYR A 335 -15.21 1.82 -21.27
CA TYR A 335 -14.78 1.33 -19.96
C TYR A 335 -15.23 2.30 -18.87
N ALA A 336 -15.62 1.75 -17.73
CA ALA A 336 -16.02 2.49 -16.53
C ALA A 336 -15.17 2.04 -15.35
N TYR A 337 -14.11 2.78 -15.03
CA TYR A 337 -13.23 2.47 -13.91
C TYR A 337 -13.83 2.96 -12.60
N LEU A 338 -14.14 2.03 -11.71
CA LEU A 338 -14.83 2.28 -10.45
C LEU A 338 -13.85 2.21 -9.28
N ALA A 339 -13.59 3.34 -8.62
CA ALA A 339 -12.81 3.41 -7.39
C ALA A 339 -13.72 3.70 -6.20
N GLY A 340 -13.58 2.92 -5.12
CA GLY A 340 -14.29 3.16 -3.87
C GLY A 340 -13.55 4.14 -2.98
N TYR A 341 -14.28 4.97 -2.24
CA TYR A 341 -13.74 5.93 -1.26
C TYR A 341 -12.70 6.90 -1.86
N PRO A 342 -13.05 7.65 -2.91
CA PRO A 342 -12.17 8.70 -3.41
C PRO A 342 -11.98 9.77 -2.31
N TYR A 343 -10.74 10.18 -2.09
CA TYR A 343 -10.37 11.22 -1.12
C TYR A 343 -10.08 12.57 -1.79
N GLU A 344 -10.03 12.62 -3.12
CA GLU A 344 -9.66 13.85 -3.82
C GLU A 344 -10.69 14.97 -3.61
N ASN A 345 -10.19 16.20 -3.54
CA ASN A 345 -11.01 17.41 -3.50
C ASN A 345 -11.21 18.02 -4.88
N SER A 346 -10.30 17.74 -5.82
CA SER A 346 -10.37 18.29 -7.16
C SER A 346 -9.64 17.43 -8.20
N VAL A 347 -10.00 17.63 -9.47
CA VAL A 347 -9.33 17.04 -10.61
C VAL A 347 -8.92 18.15 -11.59
N THR A 348 -7.68 18.13 -12.04
CA THR A 348 -7.16 19.06 -13.06
C THR A 348 -7.50 18.59 -14.48
N GLU A 349 -7.49 19.50 -15.46
CA GLU A 349 -7.72 19.13 -16.87
C GLU A 349 -6.67 18.14 -17.40
N ASP A 350 -5.44 18.18 -16.87
CA ASP A 350 -4.35 17.25 -17.20
C ASP A 350 -4.42 15.91 -16.44
N GLY A 351 -5.51 15.66 -15.70
CA GLY A 351 -5.77 14.35 -15.10
C GLY A 351 -5.06 14.04 -13.78
N TYR A 352 -4.71 15.07 -13.01
CA TYR A 352 -4.25 14.92 -11.63
C TYR A 352 -5.43 14.99 -10.66
N PHE A 353 -5.55 13.99 -9.80
CA PHE A 353 -6.46 13.95 -8.66
C PHE A 353 -5.72 14.52 -7.44
N ILE A 354 -6.30 15.53 -6.81
CA ILE A 354 -5.64 16.28 -5.74
C ILE A 354 -6.44 16.14 -4.45
N THR A 355 -5.79 15.62 -3.43
CA THR A 355 -6.24 15.65 -2.03
C THR A 355 -5.45 16.73 -1.31
N GLU A 356 -6.15 17.76 -0.85
CA GLU A 356 -5.59 18.84 -0.04
C GLU A 356 -5.55 18.42 1.44
N PRO A 357 -4.57 18.91 2.20
CA PRO A 357 -4.49 18.62 3.63
C PRO A 357 -5.76 19.05 4.39
N ASP A 358 -6.14 18.24 5.37
CA ASP A 358 -7.27 18.49 6.27
C ASP A 358 -6.92 18.15 7.74
N GLU A 359 -7.93 18.03 8.61
CA GLU A 359 -7.73 17.72 10.03
C GLU A 359 -7.22 16.29 10.32
N ASN A 360 -7.31 15.39 9.32
CA ASN A 360 -6.94 13.98 9.43
C ASN A 360 -5.71 13.63 8.58
N CYS A 361 -5.36 14.44 7.57
CA CYS A 361 -4.19 14.25 6.73
C CYS A 361 -3.44 15.57 6.49
N ASP A 362 -2.18 15.66 6.93
CA ASP A 362 -1.34 16.84 6.67
C ASP A 362 -0.60 16.79 5.31
N ASP A 363 -0.59 15.63 4.67
CA ASP A 363 0.02 15.45 3.36
C ASP A 363 -0.93 15.94 2.26
N ARG A 364 -0.35 16.65 1.28
CA ARG A 364 -1.06 16.98 0.04
C ARG A 364 -0.72 15.87 -0.94
N ASP A 365 -1.69 15.00 -1.19
CA ASP A 365 -1.50 13.88 -2.09
C ASP A 365 -1.96 14.24 -3.50
N VAL A 366 -1.13 13.88 -4.46
CA VAL A 366 -1.49 13.98 -5.87
C VAL A 366 -1.34 12.61 -6.49
N SER A 367 -2.40 12.15 -7.13
CA SER A 367 -2.43 10.84 -7.78
C SER A 367 -2.90 10.93 -9.23
N ARG A 368 -2.60 9.87 -9.97
CA ARG A 368 -3.07 9.62 -11.32
C ARG A 368 -3.61 8.21 -11.42
N VAL A 369 -4.38 7.99 -12.48
CA VAL A 369 -4.91 6.67 -12.83
C VAL A 369 -4.25 6.22 -14.11
N MET A 370 -3.80 4.97 -14.13
CA MET A 370 -3.40 4.29 -15.34
C MET A 370 -4.39 3.20 -15.68
N TYR A 371 -4.72 3.07 -16.96
CA TYR A 371 -5.64 2.06 -17.43
C TYR A 371 -5.36 1.64 -18.88
N ASP A 372 -5.66 0.38 -19.17
CA ASP A 372 -5.74 -0.21 -20.51
C ASP A 372 -6.75 -1.35 -20.42
N LYS A 373 -7.95 -1.10 -20.95
CA LYS A 373 -9.09 -2.01 -20.89
C LYS A 373 -9.37 -2.48 -19.47
N GLU A 374 -9.29 -3.79 -19.20
CA GLU A 374 -9.54 -4.40 -17.88
C GLU A 374 -8.38 -4.20 -16.90
N LYS A 375 -7.23 -3.69 -17.34
CA LYS A 375 -6.10 -3.38 -16.46
C LYS A 375 -6.20 -1.95 -15.98
N SER A 376 -6.07 -1.72 -14.68
CA SER A 376 -6.00 -0.37 -14.13
C SER A 376 -5.39 -0.30 -12.73
N PHE A 377 -4.86 0.86 -12.34
CA PHE A 377 -4.40 1.14 -10.98
C PHE A 377 -4.26 2.65 -10.73
N ASP A 378 -4.32 3.05 -9.46
CA ASP A 378 -4.01 4.40 -8.98
C ASP A 378 -2.55 4.45 -8.50
N TYR A 379 -1.88 5.58 -8.72
CA TYR A 379 -0.52 5.80 -8.23
C TYR A 379 -0.27 7.26 -7.85
N TYR A 380 0.59 7.48 -6.85
CA TYR A 380 0.97 8.82 -6.40
C TYR A 380 2.09 9.41 -7.27
N VAL A 381 2.06 10.73 -7.45
CA VAL A 381 2.99 11.46 -8.29
C VAL A 381 3.43 12.76 -7.63
N ALA A 382 4.60 13.26 -8.04
CA ALA A 382 5.01 14.61 -7.70
C ALA A 382 4.22 15.63 -8.56
N TYR A 383 3.87 16.78 -7.98
CA TYR A 383 3.08 17.83 -8.67
C TYR A 383 3.52 19.24 -8.31
#